data_AF-A0A545AGA3-F1
#
_entry.id   AF-A0A545AGA3-F1
#
_cell.length_a   1.000
_cell.length_b   1.000
_cell.length_c   1.000
_cell.angle_alpha   90.00
_cell.angle_beta   90.00
_cell.angle_gamma   90.00
#
_symmetry.space_group_name_H-M   'P 1'
#
loop_
_entity.id
_entity.type
_entity.pdbx_description
1 polymer ?
#
loop_
_entity_poly.entity_id
_entity_poly.type
_entity_poly.pdbx_seq_one_letter_code
_entity_poly.pdbx_strand_id
1 'polypeptide(L)'
;MKAYRAQLTVRPRPQLPPESLRERLPLMGWLIYEASWNAVQRIVASYDELPAGPERADSEAAHGQVRRLGNAARGLVWPEFAPRALGAIRAQALAESKRDTPLSYDEAWIYHREAKRRYRTYLDALGTVPERTRFVIALDEVLLQLALAETGTACRTAERVIGKWAEESPDAPVEEEERRVQVIYPDVEEAAETGARALAAAAKIRDEYGLVHEVTEDRMALVTGFRNPGIMCARAALIALALCPAMESIGLVQLRLNFALLVPGHSLPATAPFDPCLAVDPLDGAAVGALSAWLAPETRSSQRVRGNMIGSATLPLFIQSVMALRSLTGDAHGYLDWRREWPELGRYWQQGGREDPVDRAISAALRRQSLDVGRE
;
A
#
# COMPACT_ATOMS: atom_id res chain seq x y z
N MET A 1 4.98 14.53 21.79
CA MET A 1 6.16 14.09 22.58
C MET A 1 6.14 14.60 24.03
N LYS A 2 5.86 15.89 24.29
CA LYS A 2 5.82 16.47 25.65
C LYS A 2 4.83 15.79 26.62
N ALA A 3 3.61 15.42 26.18
CA ALA A 3 2.61 14.82 27.08
C ALA A 3 2.96 13.39 27.58
N TYR A 4 3.54 12.54 26.72
CA TYR A 4 3.99 11.20 27.12
C TYR A 4 5.22 11.26 28.04
N ARG A 5 6.20 12.11 27.70
CA ARG A 5 7.34 12.38 28.58
C ARG A 5 6.91 13.04 29.90
N ALA A 6 5.90 13.91 29.88
CA ALA A 6 5.35 14.54 31.09
C ALA A 6 4.72 13.50 32.05
N GLN A 7 4.04 12.48 31.52
CA GLN A 7 3.51 11.38 32.35
C GLN A 7 4.63 10.51 32.96
N LEU A 8 5.76 10.36 32.27
CA LEU A 8 6.95 9.66 32.82
C LEU A 8 7.68 10.49 33.88
N THR A 9 7.64 11.82 33.80
CA THR A 9 8.30 12.70 34.78
C THR A 9 7.50 12.92 36.06
N VAL A 10 6.16 12.81 36.03
CA VAL A 10 5.30 13.09 37.21
C VAL A 10 5.20 11.87 38.15
N ARG A 11 5.44 10.65 37.65
CA ARG A 11 5.61 9.45 38.47
C ARG A 11 6.73 8.61 37.85
N PRO A 12 7.88 8.41 38.53
CA PRO A 12 8.90 7.49 38.03
C PRO A 12 8.27 6.10 37.95
N ARG A 13 7.86 5.69 36.75
CA ARG A 13 7.53 4.29 36.49
C ARG A 13 8.84 3.51 36.52
N PRO A 14 8.87 2.30 37.09
CA PRO A 14 9.98 1.41 36.81
C PRO A 14 10.10 1.29 35.28
N GLN A 15 11.33 1.38 34.80
CA GLN A 15 11.64 1.36 33.36
C GLN A 15 11.22 0.04 32.69
N LEU A 16 10.99 -1.00 33.50
CA LEU A 16 10.56 -2.33 33.08
C LEU A 16 9.23 -2.71 33.75
N PRO A 17 8.37 -3.48 33.07
CA PRO A 17 7.20 -4.08 33.70
C PRO A 17 7.62 -5.07 34.80
N PRO A 18 6.84 -5.21 35.88
CA PRO A 18 7.01 -6.27 36.88
C PRO A 18 7.04 -7.66 36.24
N GLU A 19 7.75 -8.61 36.86
CA GLU A 19 7.90 -9.98 36.34
C GLU A 19 6.56 -10.63 35.98
N SER A 20 5.56 -10.47 36.85
CA SER A 20 4.22 -11.01 36.65
C SER A 20 3.48 -10.47 35.42
N LEU A 21 3.95 -9.36 34.83
CA LEU A 21 3.39 -8.74 33.63
C LEU A 21 4.23 -8.95 32.37
N ARG A 22 5.49 -9.41 32.48
CA ARG A 22 6.39 -9.57 31.31
C ARG A 22 5.81 -10.51 30.26
N GLU A 23 5.22 -11.63 30.70
CA GLU A 23 4.60 -12.60 29.80
C GLU A 23 3.16 -12.22 29.43
N ARG A 24 2.45 -11.51 30.33
CA ARG A 24 1.03 -11.17 30.14
C ARG A 24 0.82 -10.04 29.15
N LEU A 25 1.70 -9.02 29.14
CA LEU A 25 1.55 -7.87 28.24
C LEU A 25 1.60 -8.25 26.75
N PRO A 26 2.54 -9.09 26.27
CA PRO A 26 2.50 -9.61 24.90
C PRO A 26 1.17 -10.31 24.57
N LEU A 27 0.71 -11.19 25.45
CA LEU A 27 -0.54 -11.95 25.26
C LEU A 27 -1.77 -11.03 25.26
N MET A 28 -1.81 -10.03 26.14
CA MET A 28 -2.86 -9.00 26.12
C MET A 28 -2.85 -8.23 24.79
N GLY A 29 -1.67 -7.84 24.30
CA GLY A 29 -1.54 -7.19 23.01
C GLY A 29 -2.01 -8.06 21.85
N TRP A 30 -1.72 -9.37 21.89
CA TRP A 30 -2.21 -10.36 20.94
C TRP A 30 -3.74 -10.50 20.97
N LEU A 31 -4.33 -10.67 22.15
CA LEU A 31 -5.79 -10.79 22.30
C LEU A 31 -6.53 -9.54 21.82
N ILE A 32 -5.98 -8.34 22.10
CA ILE A 32 -6.53 -7.08 21.60
C ILE A 32 -6.45 -7.03 20.07
N TYR A 33 -5.32 -7.45 19.49
CA TYR A 33 -5.14 -7.53 18.04
C TYR A 33 -6.21 -8.44 17.41
N GLU A 34 -6.28 -9.71 17.84
CA GLU A 34 -7.19 -10.71 17.27
C GLU A 34 -8.65 -10.28 17.40
N ALA A 35 -9.06 -9.80 18.59
CA ALA A 35 -10.42 -9.32 18.79
C ALA A 35 -10.74 -8.12 17.89
N SER A 36 -9.78 -7.23 17.65
CA SER A 36 -9.98 -6.04 16.80
C SER A 36 -10.04 -6.42 15.33
N TRP A 37 -9.25 -7.40 14.91
CA TRP A 37 -9.25 -7.94 13.57
C TRP A 37 -10.55 -8.68 13.27
N ASN A 38 -10.98 -9.58 14.15
CA ASN A 38 -12.26 -10.27 14.03
C ASN A 38 -13.44 -9.27 13.95
N ALA A 39 -13.42 -8.23 14.78
CA ALA A 39 -14.46 -7.21 14.75
C ALA A 39 -14.48 -6.42 13.43
N VAL A 40 -13.32 -5.98 12.92
CA VAL A 40 -13.30 -5.20 11.66
C VAL A 40 -13.73 -6.02 10.45
N GLN A 41 -13.53 -7.35 10.46
CA GLN A 41 -14.00 -8.23 9.37
C GLN A 41 -15.53 -8.28 9.27
N ARG A 42 -16.25 -8.07 10.37
CA ARG A 42 -17.73 -8.08 10.40
C ARG A 42 -18.37 -6.76 9.98
N ILE A 43 -17.59 -5.70 9.77
CA ILE A 43 -18.11 -4.41 9.31
C ILE A 43 -18.29 -4.47 7.79
N VAL A 44 -19.51 -4.28 7.31
CA VAL A 44 -19.80 -4.18 5.87
C VAL A 44 -19.32 -2.83 5.34
N ALA A 45 -18.87 -2.79 4.09
CA ALA A 45 -18.49 -1.53 3.44
C ALA A 45 -19.73 -0.66 3.20
N SER A 46 -19.60 0.65 3.38
CA SER A 46 -20.66 1.65 3.24
C SER A 46 -21.90 1.35 4.09
N TYR A 47 -21.71 0.73 5.26
CA TYR A 47 -22.85 0.32 6.11
C TYR A 47 -23.72 1.50 6.59
N ASP A 48 -23.20 2.72 6.59
CA ASP A 48 -23.94 3.94 6.91
C ASP A 48 -25.08 4.21 5.89
N GLU A 49 -24.93 3.71 4.65
CA GLU A 49 -25.91 3.81 3.56
C GLU A 49 -26.92 2.65 3.54
N LEU A 50 -26.69 1.58 4.32
CA LEU A 50 -27.62 0.46 4.39
C LEU A 50 -28.95 0.90 5.05
N PRO A 51 -30.09 0.35 4.59
CA PRO A 51 -31.35 0.49 5.30
C PRO A 51 -31.24 -0.01 6.75
N ALA A 52 -32.09 0.54 7.63
CA ALA A 52 -32.19 0.03 9.00
C ALA A 52 -32.57 -1.47 8.99
N GLY A 53 -31.70 -2.31 9.53
CA GLY A 53 -31.86 -3.76 9.52
C GLY A 53 -30.73 -4.48 10.26
N PRO A 54 -30.77 -5.82 10.35
CA PRO A 54 -29.80 -6.62 11.10
C PRO A 54 -28.35 -6.39 10.65
N GLU A 55 -28.10 -6.32 9.35
CA GLU A 55 -26.74 -6.16 8.79
C GLU A 55 -26.10 -4.81 9.16
N ARG A 56 -26.88 -3.73 9.13
CA ARG A 56 -26.44 -2.40 9.58
C ARG A 56 -26.18 -2.41 11.08
N ALA A 57 -27.09 -2.97 11.87
CA ALA A 57 -26.94 -3.05 13.33
C ALA A 57 -25.70 -3.87 13.74
N ASP A 58 -25.43 -4.97 13.04
CA ASP A 58 -24.24 -5.80 13.25
C ASP A 58 -22.96 -5.04 12.91
N SER A 59 -22.95 -4.28 11.80
CA SER A 59 -21.82 -3.43 11.43
C SER A 59 -21.58 -2.30 12.44
N GLU A 60 -22.63 -1.64 12.92
CA GLU A 60 -22.55 -0.60 13.97
C GLU A 60 -22.01 -1.18 15.29
N ALA A 61 -22.48 -2.36 15.69
CA ALA A 61 -22.01 -3.06 16.89
C ALA A 61 -20.53 -3.46 16.77
N ALA A 62 -20.12 -4.00 15.62
CA ALA A 62 -18.74 -4.35 15.31
C ALA A 62 -17.82 -3.11 15.29
N HIS A 63 -18.27 -2.01 14.67
CA HIS A 63 -17.58 -0.71 14.69
C HIS A 63 -17.39 -0.21 16.12
N GLY A 64 -18.45 -0.26 16.94
CA GLY A 64 -18.39 0.07 18.37
C GLY A 64 -17.39 -0.81 19.15
N GLN A 65 -17.30 -2.10 18.82
CA GLN A 65 -16.31 -3.02 19.42
C GLN A 65 -14.88 -2.66 19.03
N VAL A 66 -14.60 -2.38 17.75
CA VAL A 66 -13.29 -1.92 17.29
C VAL A 66 -12.85 -0.66 18.05
N ARG A 67 -13.76 0.31 18.25
CA ARG A 67 -13.49 1.51 19.03
C ARG A 67 -13.13 1.22 20.49
N ARG A 68 -13.86 0.31 21.16
CA ARG A 68 -13.55 -0.10 22.54
C ARG A 68 -12.18 -0.75 22.64
N LEU A 69 -11.82 -1.61 21.68
CA LEU A 69 -10.51 -2.28 21.64
C LEU A 69 -9.37 -1.31 21.36
N GLY A 70 -9.57 -0.33 20.47
CA GLY A 70 -8.62 0.76 20.28
C GLY A 70 -8.39 1.56 21.57
N ASN A 71 -9.45 1.86 22.33
CA ASN A 71 -9.32 2.52 23.62
C ASN A 71 -8.60 1.65 24.67
N ALA A 72 -8.86 0.34 24.69
CA ALA A 72 -8.12 -0.60 25.54
C ALA A 72 -6.62 -0.58 25.21
N ALA A 73 -6.26 -0.62 23.92
CA ALA A 73 -4.86 -0.51 23.47
C ALA A 73 -4.20 0.81 23.91
N ARG A 74 -4.92 1.94 23.81
CA ARG A 74 -4.42 3.24 24.29
C ARG A 74 -4.22 3.29 25.81
N GLY A 75 -5.03 2.53 26.56
CA GLY A 75 -5.04 2.48 28.02
C GLY A 75 -4.10 1.45 28.66
N LEU A 76 -3.40 0.64 27.86
CA LEU A 76 -2.45 -0.35 28.39
C LEU A 76 -1.34 0.32 29.22
N VAL A 77 -0.96 -0.35 30.29
CA VAL A 77 0.23 0.00 31.07
C VAL A 77 1.44 -0.63 30.37
N TRP A 78 2.47 0.16 30.08
CA TRP A 78 3.65 -0.27 29.28
C TRP A 78 3.28 -0.80 27.89
N PRO A 79 2.59 -0.01 27.06
CA PRO A 79 2.11 -0.47 25.76
C PRO A 79 3.23 -0.89 24.79
N GLU A 80 4.45 -0.39 24.97
CA GLU A 80 5.63 -0.79 24.22
C GLU A 80 6.03 -2.26 24.43
N PHE A 81 5.60 -2.89 25.53
CA PHE A 81 5.75 -4.32 25.82
C PHE A 81 4.51 -5.14 25.42
N ALA A 82 3.51 -4.50 24.81
CA ALA A 82 2.32 -5.12 24.21
C ALA A 82 2.13 -4.66 22.76
N PRO A 83 3.17 -4.75 21.90
CA PRO A 83 3.24 -4.04 20.63
C PRO A 83 2.09 -4.37 19.67
N ARG A 84 1.57 -5.61 19.70
CA ARG A 84 0.45 -6.04 18.85
C ARG A 84 -0.85 -5.30 19.13
N ALA A 85 -1.04 -4.74 20.33
CA ALA A 85 -2.19 -3.90 20.66
C ALA A 85 -2.32 -2.69 19.73
N LEU A 86 -1.20 -2.21 19.17
CA LEU A 86 -1.20 -1.13 18.18
C LEU A 86 -2.04 -1.47 16.94
N GLY A 87 -2.19 -2.74 16.60
CA GLY A 87 -3.06 -3.19 15.52
C GLY A 87 -4.55 -2.88 15.75
N ALA A 88 -5.00 -2.66 16.98
CA ALA A 88 -6.38 -2.19 17.23
C ALA A 88 -6.61 -0.75 16.77
N ILE A 89 -5.57 0.10 16.78
CA ILE A 89 -5.66 1.47 16.25
C ILE A 89 -5.70 1.43 14.71
N ARG A 90 -4.93 0.52 14.08
CA ARG A 90 -5.08 0.21 12.66
C ARG A 90 -6.50 -0.27 12.35
N ALA A 91 -7.06 -1.17 13.16
CA ALA A 91 -8.42 -1.67 12.97
C ALA A 91 -9.45 -0.54 13.03
N GLN A 92 -9.27 0.46 13.91
CA GLN A 92 -10.10 1.68 13.90
C GLN A 92 -9.98 2.45 12.59
N ALA A 93 -8.76 2.66 12.07
CA ALA A 93 -8.58 3.33 10.78
C ALA A 93 -9.31 2.60 9.64
N LEU A 94 -9.23 1.26 9.63
CA LEU A 94 -9.95 0.43 8.66
C LEU A 94 -11.47 0.52 8.85
N ALA A 95 -11.96 0.49 10.08
CA ALA A 95 -13.38 0.59 10.40
C ALA A 95 -13.97 1.92 9.93
N GLU A 96 -13.29 3.05 10.18
CA GLU A 96 -13.73 4.34 9.66
C GLU A 96 -13.69 4.36 8.12
N SER A 97 -12.61 3.87 7.50
CA SER A 97 -12.53 3.82 6.02
C SER A 97 -13.60 2.93 5.37
N LYS A 98 -14.22 2.01 6.12
CA LYS A 98 -15.32 1.17 5.65
C LYS A 98 -16.66 1.89 5.67
N ARG A 99 -16.83 2.98 6.41
CA ARG A 99 -18.05 3.79 6.39
C ARG A 99 -18.23 4.50 5.05
N ASP A 100 -17.12 4.71 4.33
CA ASP A 100 -17.08 5.32 3.00
C ASP A 100 -17.87 6.64 2.97
N THR A 101 -17.40 7.60 3.76
CA THR A 101 -17.86 9.01 3.74
C THR A 101 -16.64 9.92 3.82
N PRO A 102 -16.69 11.19 3.35
CA PRO A 102 -15.52 12.07 3.36
C PRO A 102 -14.99 12.26 4.79
N LEU A 103 -15.91 12.51 5.73
CA LEU A 103 -15.59 12.63 7.16
C LEU A 103 -14.92 11.36 7.71
N SER A 104 -15.40 10.17 7.34
CA SER A 104 -14.80 8.93 7.84
C SER A 104 -13.39 8.67 7.29
N TYR A 105 -13.05 9.17 6.09
CA TYR A 105 -11.68 9.11 5.60
C TYR A 105 -10.75 10.03 6.40
N ASP A 106 -11.20 11.25 6.74
CA ASP A 106 -10.46 12.13 7.64
C ASP A 106 -10.20 11.48 9.00
N GLU A 107 -11.22 10.82 9.56
CA GLU A 107 -11.11 10.05 10.80
C GLU A 107 -10.13 8.88 10.67
N ALA A 108 -10.17 8.14 9.56
CA ALA A 108 -9.22 7.07 9.27
C ALA A 108 -7.76 7.59 9.25
N TRP A 109 -7.51 8.74 8.60
CA TRP A 109 -6.20 9.38 8.55
C TRP A 109 -5.70 9.87 9.91
N ILE A 110 -6.60 10.28 10.82
CA ILE A 110 -6.24 10.57 12.21
C ILE A 110 -5.68 9.32 12.88
N TYR A 111 -6.33 8.16 12.71
CA TYR A 111 -5.89 6.91 13.32
C TYR A 111 -4.61 6.34 12.70
N HIS A 112 -4.41 6.45 11.38
CA HIS A 112 -3.15 6.08 10.72
C HIS A 112 -1.96 6.87 11.27
N ARG A 113 -2.11 8.20 11.37
CA ARG A 113 -1.09 9.09 11.95
C ARG A 113 -0.84 8.79 13.43
N GLU A 114 -1.88 8.49 14.19
CA GLU A 114 -1.74 8.07 15.59
C GLU A 114 -0.92 6.78 15.70
N ALA A 115 -1.24 5.76 14.90
CA ALA A 115 -0.58 4.47 14.94
C ALA A 115 0.91 4.59 14.58
N LYS A 116 1.26 5.33 13.51
CA LYS A 116 2.65 5.63 13.13
C LYS A 116 3.44 6.32 14.25
N ARG A 117 2.82 7.31 14.90
CA ARG A 117 3.45 8.05 16.01
C ARG A 117 3.69 7.15 17.22
N ARG A 118 2.74 6.27 17.54
CA ARG A 118 2.87 5.29 18.63
C ARG A 118 3.93 4.23 18.33
N TYR A 119 3.98 3.69 17.11
CA TYR A 119 5.05 2.78 16.68
C TYR A 119 6.44 3.36 17.01
N ARG A 120 6.72 4.60 16.56
CA ARG A 120 8.00 5.28 16.83
C ARG A 120 8.24 5.46 18.33
N THR A 121 7.20 5.87 19.07
CA THR A 121 7.28 6.08 20.52
C THR A 121 7.60 4.77 21.25
N TYR A 122 7.00 3.65 20.84
CA TYR A 122 7.24 2.33 21.44
C TYR A 122 8.64 1.83 21.11
N LEU A 123 9.07 1.99 19.86
CA LEU A 123 10.42 1.62 19.43
C LEU A 123 11.50 2.37 20.23
N ASP A 124 11.31 3.67 20.46
CA ASP A 124 12.22 4.49 21.27
C ASP A 124 12.20 4.07 22.76
N ALA A 125 11.01 3.75 23.29
CA ALA A 125 10.83 3.40 24.70
C ALA A 125 11.43 2.04 25.09
N LEU A 126 11.54 1.11 24.13
CA LEU A 126 12.14 -0.22 24.35
C LEU A 126 13.65 -0.15 24.71
N GLY A 127 14.34 0.96 24.44
CA GLY A 127 15.72 1.16 24.88
C GLY A 127 16.67 0.01 24.55
N THR A 128 17.28 -0.59 25.58
CA THR A 128 18.22 -1.73 25.49
C THR A 128 17.75 -2.94 26.29
N VAL A 129 16.42 -3.13 26.46
CA VAL A 129 15.90 -4.27 27.22
C VAL A 129 16.31 -5.62 26.58
N PRO A 130 16.58 -6.69 27.37
CA PRO A 130 17.04 -7.96 26.82
C PRO A 130 16.12 -8.54 25.73
N GLU A 131 14.81 -8.39 25.91
CA GLU A 131 13.78 -8.91 25.00
C GLU A 131 13.46 -7.94 23.84
N ARG A 132 14.25 -6.88 23.64
CA ARG A 132 13.98 -5.82 22.66
C ARG A 132 13.71 -6.39 21.27
N THR A 133 14.50 -7.35 20.81
CA THR A 133 14.35 -7.95 19.49
C THR A 133 12.96 -8.52 19.28
N ARG A 134 12.40 -9.24 20.26
CA ARG A 134 11.04 -9.80 20.20
C ARG A 134 9.99 -8.71 19.99
N PHE A 135 10.09 -7.61 20.74
CA PHE A 135 9.14 -6.51 20.64
C PHE A 135 9.28 -5.71 19.34
N VAL A 136 10.51 -5.52 18.86
CA VAL A 136 10.78 -4.87 17.57
C VAL A 136 10.18 -5.67 16.42
N ILE A 137 10.34 -7.00 16.42
CA ILE A 137 9.71 -7.87 15.41
C ILE A 137 8.20 -7.65 15.40
N ALA A 138 7.55 -7.74 16.56
CA ALA A 138 6.10 -7.56 16.65
C ALA A 138 5.64 -6.15 16.22
N LEU A 139 6.42 -5.10 16.52
CA LEU A 139 6.15 -3.74 16.04
C LEU A 139 6.29 -3.64 14.52
N ASP A 140 7.34 -4.20 13.93
CA ASP A 140 7.60 -4.17 12.50
C ASP A 140 6.52 -4.94 11.72
N GLU A 141 6.05 -6.07 12.25
CA GLU A 141 4.92 -6.83 11.70
C GLU A 141 3.60 -6.01 11.75
N VAL A 142 3.34 -5.27 12.83
CA VAL A 142 2.18 -4.34 12.90
C VAL A 142 2.35 -3.19 11.91
N LEU A 143 3.56 -2.64 11.77
CA LEU A 143 3.83 -1.53 10.85
C LEU A 143 3.59 -1.94 9.39
N LEU A 144 3.98 -3.16 9.00
CA LEU A 144 3.66 -3.73 7.70
C LEU A 144 2.15 -3.71 7.43
N GLN A 145 1.35 -4.16 8.40
CA GLN A 145 -0.11 -4.17 8.31
C GLN A 145 -0.72 -2.77 8.30
N LEU A 146 -0.12 -1.83 9.04
CA LEU A 146 -0.54 -0.42 9.06
C LEU A 146 -0.32 0.25 7.71
N ALA A 147 0.87 0.10 7.13
CA ALA A 147 1.20 0.66 5.82
C ALA A 147 0.27 0.11 4.72
N LEU A 148 -0.08 -1.18 4.80
CA LEU A 148 -1.08 -1.79 3.91
C LEU A 148 -2.46 -1.12 4.05
N ALA A 149 -2.93 -0.92 5.29
CA ALA A 149 -4.22 -0.31 5.55
C ALA A 149 -4.28 1.14 5.07
N GLU A 150 -3.21 1.91 5.31
CA GLU A 150 -3.07 3.29 4.86
C GLU A 150 -3.09 3.42 3.34
N THR A 151 -2.34 2.56 2.64
CA THR A 151 -2.33 2.53 1.17
C THR A 151 -3.75 2.23 0.65
N GLY A 152 -4.45 1.28 1.28
CA GLY A 152 -5.83 0.96 0.94
C GLY A 152 -6.81 2.12 1.20
N THR A 153 -6.66 2.86 2.29
CA THR A 153 -7.45 4.06 2.59
C THR A 153 -7.27 5.12 1.50
N ALA A 154 -6.03 5.45 1.14
CA ALA A 154 -5.74 6.42 0.09
C ALA A 154 -6.33 6.03 -1.26
N CYS A 155 -6.19 4.76 -1.67
CA CYS A 155 -6.78 4.25 -2.91
C CYS A 155 -8.30 4.40 -2.91
N ARG A 156 -8.97 4.04 -1.80
CA ARG A 156 -10.43 4.18 -1.68
C ARG A 156 -10.90 5.63 -1.69
N THR A 157 -10.18 6.52 -1.02
CA THR A 157 -10.47 7.96 -1.05
C THR A 157 -10.42 8.48 -2.49
N ALA A 158 -9.39 8.10 -3.25
CA ALA A 158 -9.27 8.49 -4.65
C ALA A 158 -10.39 7.91 -5.52
N GLU A 159 -10.64 6.60 -5.42
CA GLU A 159 -11.69 5.90 -6.19
C GLU A 159 -13.07 6.47 -5.92
N ARG A 160 -13.39 6.79 -4.67
CA ARG A 160 -14.64 7.44 -4.31
C ARG A 160 -14.79 8.78 -5.02
N VAL A 161 -13.76 9.62 -4.99
CA VAL A 161 -13.87 10.95 -5.59
C VAL A 161 -13.96 10.85 -7.11
N ILE A 162 -13.21 9.92 -7.73
CA ILE A 162 -13.31 9.62 -9.17
C ILE A 162 -14.72 9.10 -9.51
N GLY A 163 -15.23 8.13 -8.74
CA GLY A 163 -16.55 7.53 -8.97
C GLY A 163 -17.69 8.53 -8.80
N LYS A 164 -17.71 9.29 -7.69
CA LYS A 164 -18.70 10.36 -7.48
C LYS A 164 -18.63 11.43 -8.55
N TRP A 165 -17.44 11.76 -9.04
CA TRP A 165 -17.32 12.70 -10.15
C TRP A 165 -17.96 12.15 -11.44
N ALA A 166 -17.64 10.89 -11.79
CA ALA A 166 -18.21 10.23 -12.96
C ALA A 166 -19.75 10.08 -12.89
N GLU A 167 -20.31 9.90 -11.69
CA GLU A 167 -21.75 9.64 -11.48
C GLU A 167 -22.57 10.92 -11.20
N GLU A 168 -22.09 11.82 -10.35
CA GLU A 168 -22.87 12.96 -9.83
C GLU A 168 -22.73 14.23 -10.68
N SER A 169 -21.70 14.35 -11.51
CA SER A 169 -21.45 15.58 -12.27
C SER A 169 -20.74 15.33 -13.61
N PRO A 170 -21.39 14.61 -14.55
CA PRO A 170 -20.82 14.36 -15.88
C PRO A 170 -20.55 15.66 -16.66
N ASP A 171 -21.26 16.74 -16.34
CA ASP A 171 -21.11 18.06 -16.95
C ASP A 171 -20.34 19.06 -16.07
N ALA A 172 -19.59 18.59 -15.05
CA ALA A 172 -18.78 19.47 -14.22
C ALA A 172 -17.75 20.25 -15.07
N PRO A 173 -17.48 21.53 -14.78
CA PRO A 173 -16.39 22.26 -15.43
C PRO A 173 -15.05 21.58 -15.19
N VAL A 174 -14.19 21.58 -16.21
CA VAL A 174 -12.82 21.01 -16.16
C VAL A 174 -12.01 21.56 -14.98
N GLU A 175 -12.21 22.83 -14.62
CA GLU A 175 -11.50 23.45 -13.50
C GLU A 175 -11.87 22.84 -12.13
N GLU A 176 -13.09 22.29 -12.00
CA GLU A 176 -13.50 21.59 -10.77
C GLU A 176 -12.87 20.19 -10.70
N GLU A 177 -12.81 19.50 -11.84
CA GLU A 177 -12.10 18.22 -11.97
C GLU A 177 -10.62 18.37 -11.62
N GLU A 178 -9.92 19.31 -12.26
CA GLU A 178 -8.50 19.58 -12.01
C GLU A 178 -8.24 19.87 -10.52
N ARG A 179 -9.11 20.67 -9.88
CA ARG A 179 -8.99 20.98 -8.46
C ARG A 179 -9.11 19.74 -7.59
N ARG A 180 -10.07 18.85 -7.86
CA ARG A 180 -10.26 17.60 -7.11
C ARG A 180 -9.07 16.65 -7.30
N VAL A 181 -8.58 16.54 -8.53
CA VAL A 181 -7.39 15.74 -8.87
C VAL A 181 -6.15 16.27 -8.12
N GLN A 182 -5.93 17.58 -8.11
CA GLN A 182 -4.82 18.21 -7.38
C GLN A 182 -4.85 17.94 -5.87
N VAL A 183 -6.05 17.78 -5.28
CA VAL A 183 -6.20 17.46 -3.85
C VAL A 183 -5.83 16.00 -3.56
N ILE A 184 -6.15 15.07 -4.47
CA ILE A 184 -6.02 13.62 -4.22
C ILE A 184 -4.68 13.07 -4.66
N TYR A 185 -4.12 13.59 -5.75
CA TYR A 185 -2.88 13.10 -6.32
C TYR A 185 -1.75 12.97 -5.28
N PRO A 186 -1.49 13.96 -4.39
CA PRO A 186 -0.47 13.83 -3.35
C PRO A 186 -0.71 12.66 -2.39
N ASP A 187 -1.96 12.41 -1.99
CA ASP A 187 -2.31 11.32 -1.09
C ASP A 187 -2.06 9.95 -1.73
N VAL A 188 -2.35 9.83 -3.03
CA VAL A 188 -2.14 8.59 -3.79
C VAL A 188 -0.66 8.35 -4.10
N GLU A 189 0.10 9.41 -4.41
CA GLU A 189 1.55 9.36 -4.56
C GLU A 189 2.22 8.91 -3.25
N GLU A 190 1.86 9.53 -2.12
CA GLU A 190 2.35 9.13 -0.79
C GLU A 190 1.94 7.68 -0.46
N ALA A 191 0.77 7.23 -0.90
CA ALA A 191 0.32 5.85 -0.74
C ALA A 191 1.18 4.87 -1.54
N ALA A 192 1.57 5.19 -2.77
CA ALA A 192 2.46 4.36 -3.56
C ALA A 192 3.83 4.20 -2.87
N GLU A 193 4.38 5.29 -2.34
CA GLU A 193 5.59 5.23 -1.52
C GLU A 193 5.41 4.43 -0.22
N THR A 194 4.25 4.56 0.43
CA THR A 194 3.91 3.80 1.64
C THR A 194 3.86 2.31 1.34
N GLY A 195 3.26 1.91 0.22
CA GLY A 195 3.30 0.54 -0.27
C GLY A 195 4.72 0.05 -0.55
N ALA A 196 5.58 0.88 -1.14
CA ALA A 196 6.99 0.53 -1.35
C ALA A 196 7.75 0.34 -0.03
N ARG A 197 7.48 1.18 0.98
CA ARG A 197 8.02 1.02 2.35
C ARG A 197 7.50 -0.25 3.01
N ALA A 198 6.25 -0.62 2.79
CA ALA A 198 5.68 -1.88 3.29
C ALA A 198 6.40 -3.10 2.68
N LEU A 199 6.66 -3.09 1.37
CA LEU A 199 7.45 -4.13 0.70
C LEU A 199 8.88 -4.22 1.26
N ALA A 200 9.52 -3.08 1.53
CA ALA A 200 10.83 -3.04 2.16
C ALA A 200 10.81 -3.60 3.59
N ALA A 201 9.76 -3.31 4.36
CA ALA A 201 9.57 -3.87 5.70
C ALA A 201 9.37 -5.40 5.65
N ALA A 202 8.57 -5.91 4.71
CA ALA A 202 8.40 -7.34 4.50
C ALA A 202 9.73 -8.02 4.14
N ALA A 203 10.54 -7.40 3.27
CA ALA A 203 11.88 -7.89 2.93
C ALA A 203 12.79 -7.96 4.15
N LYS A 204 12.84 -6.89 4.96
CA LYS A 204 13.59 -6.87 6.21
C LYS A 204 13.15 -7.99 7.16
N ILE A 205 11.84 -8.17 7.36
CA ILE A 205 11.32 -9.21 8.26
C ILE A 205 11.71 -10.61 7.78
N ARG A 206 11.60 -10.87 6.47
CA ARG A 206 12.05 -12.14 5.87
C ARG A 206 13.54 -12.37 6.09
N ASP A 207 14.36 -11.37 5.80
CA ASP A 207 15.82 -11.51 5.80
C ASP A 207 16.38 -11.61 7.23
N GLU A 208 15.79 -10.92 8.21
CA GLU A 208 16.25 -10.93 9.62
C GLU A 208 15.60 -12.02 10.48
N TYR A 209 14.34 -12.37 10.23
CA TYR A 209 13.53 -13.19 11.15
C TYR A 209 12.79 -14.35 10.47
N GLY A 210 12.85 -14.47 9.15
CA GLY A 210 12.02 -15.39 8.37
C GLY A 210 10.55 -14.98 8.32
N LEU A 211 9.78 -15.66 7.47
CA LEU A 211 8.32 -15.54 7.40
C LEU A 211 7.67 -16.82 7.91
N VAL A 212 6.41 -16.76 8.35
CA VAL A 212 5.67 -17.91 8.90
C VAL A 212 4.56 -18.38 7.96
N HIS A 213 4.14 -19.63 8.05
CA HIS A 213 3.00 -20.15 7.26
C HIS A 213 1.66 -19.86 7.91
N GLU A 214 1.64 -19.69 9.23
CA GLU A 214 0.44 -19.44 10.02
C GLU A 214 0.68 -18.28 10.99
N VAL A 215 -0.37 -17.51 11.25
CA VAL A 215 -0.31 -16.44 12.23
C VAL A 215 -0.38 -17.05 13.63
N THR A 216 0.55 -16.66 14.50
CA THR A 216 0.60 -17.08 15.91
C THR A 216 0.69 -15.88 16.83
N GLU A 217 0.59 -16.13 18.13
CA GLU A 217 0.77 -15.08 19.14
C GLU A 217 2.14 -14.40 19.10
N ASP A 218 3.15 -15.07 18.52
CA ASP A 218 4.52 -14.60 18.43
C ASP A 218 4.89 -14.03 17.06
N ARG A 219 4.19 -14.40 15.97
CA ARG A 219 4.54 -14.03 14.59
C ARG A 219 3.30 -13.81 13.71
N MET A 220 3.31 -12.75 12.89
CA MET A 220 2.20 -12.39 12.00
C MET A 220 2.60 -12.21 10.53
N ALA A 221 3.89 -12.08 10.22
CA ALA A 221 4.33 -11.91 8.84
C ALA A 221 4.34 -13.25 8.10
N LEU A 222 3.26 -13.49 7.35
CA LEU A 222 3.10 -14.70 6.54
C LEU A 222 4.09 -14.75 5.36
N VAL A 223 4.34 -15.95 4.82
CA VAL A 223 5.09 -16.14 3.55
C VAL A 223 4.48 -15.36 2.39
N THR A 224 3.17 -15.14 2.43
CA THR A 224 2.42 -14.29 1.49
C THR A 224 2.52 -12.79 1.81
N GLY A 225 3.37 -12.39 2.75
CA GLY A 225 3.48 -11.03 3.28
C GLY A 225 3.87 -9.95 2.25
N PHE A 226 4.37 -10.34 1.07
CA PHE A 226 4.62 -9.43 -0.05
C PHE A 226 3.40 -9.18 -0.93
N ARG A 227 2.45 -10.13 -0.98
CA ARG A 227 1.35 -10.12 -1.95
C ARG A 227 0.45 -8.91 -1.76
N ASN A 228 -0.11 -8.74 -0.56
CA ASN A 228 -1.05 -7.64 -0.29
C ASN A 228 -0.37 -6.25 -0.39
N PRO A 229 0.83 -6.03 0.18
CA PRO A 229 1.56 -4.77 -0.03
C PRO A 229 1.87 -4.50 -1.49
N GLY A 230 2.26 -5.53 -2.26
CA GLY A 230 2.53 -5.40 -3.69
C GLY A 230 1.30 -4.97 -4.48
N ILE A 231 0.16 -5.63 -4.24
CA ILE A 231 -1.12 -5.30 -4.87
C ILE A 231 -1.54 -3.86 -4.53
N MET A 232 -1.48 -3.45 -3.26
CA MET A 232 -1.88 -2.09 -2.87
C MET A 232 -0.91 -1.01 -3.38
N CYS A 233 0.40 -1.28 -3.39
CA CYS A 233 1.39 -0.38 -3.96
C CYS A 233 1.15 -0.17 -5.47
N ALA A 234 0.91 -1.26 -6.21
CA ALA A 234 0.57 -1.20 -7.63
C ALA A 234 -0.73 -0.43 -7.85
N ARG A 235 -1.78 -0.70 -7.06
CA ARG A 235 -3.06 0.03 -7.13
C ARG A 235 -2.88 1.53 -6.94
N ALA A 236 -2.16 1.95 -5.90
CA ALA A 236 -1.89 3.36 -5.66
C ALA A 236 -1.11 3.98 -6.84
N ALA A 237 -0.06 3.33 -7.32
CA ALA A 237 0.71 3.81 -8.46
C ALA A 237 -0.17 3.97 -9.72
N LEU A 238 -1.04 3.01 -10.02
CA LEU A 238 -1.94 3.08 -11.18
C LEU A 238 -2.95 4.22 -11.06
N ILE A 239 -3.50 4.46 -9.87
CA ILE A 239 -4.40 5.60 -9.64
C ILE A 239 -3.63 6.92 -9.80
N ALA A 240 -2.43 7.05 -9.24
CA ALA A 240 -1.62 8.27 -9.39
C ALA A 240 -1.32 8.55 -10.88
N LEU A 241 -0.98 7.52 -11.65
CA LEU A 241 -0.74 7.65 -13.09
C LEU A 241 -1.98 8.09 -13.86
N ALA A 242 -3.16 7.62 -13.46
CA ALA A 242 -4.44 8.05 -14.05
C ALA A 242 -4.79 9.51 -13.69
N LEU A 243 -4.39 9.97 -12.50
CA LEU A 243 -4.70 11.28 -11.94
C LEU A 243 -3.68 12.39 -12.31
N CYS A 244 -2.82 12.26 -13.32
CA CYS A 244 -1.86 13.31 -13.68
C CYS A 244 -2.36 14.13 -14.88
N PRO A 245 -2.96 15.33 -14.74
CA PRO A 245 -3.60 16.05 -15.85
C PRO A 245 -2.64 16.72 -16.85
N ALA A 246 -1.31 16.56 -16.70
CA ALA A 246 -0.38 16.73 -17.81
C ALA A 246 -0.41 15.52 -18.80
N MET A 247 -1.24 14.52 -18.52
CA MET A 247 -1.20 13.19 -19.11
C MET A 247 -2.59 12.59 -19.41
N GLU A 248 -3.65 13.33 -19.78
CA GLU A 248 -4.89 12.67 -20.26
C GLU A 248 -4.59 11.61 -21.33
N SER A 249 -3.66 11.96 -22.23
CA SER A 249 -3.15 11.02 -23.21
C SER A 249 -2.10 10.05 -22.66
N ILE A 250 -1.09 10.57 -21.98
CA ILE A 250 0.07 9.76 -21.54
C ILE A 250 -0.32 8.76 -20.44
N GLY A 251 -1.23 9.14 -19.54
CA GLY A 251 -1.69 8.37 -18.39
C GLY A 251 -2.58 7.22 -18.83
N LEU A 252 -3.47 7.44 -19.81
CA LEU A 252 -4.23 6.36 -20.41
C LEU A 252 -3.34 5.34 -21.12
N VAL A 253 -2.35 5.82 -21.90
CA VAL A 253 -1.37 4.95 -22.57
C VAL A 253 -0.55 4.16 -21.54
N GLN A 254 -0.11 4.80 -20.45
CA GLN A 254 0.63 4.14 -19.36
C GLN A 254 -0.21 3.15 -18.57
N LEU A 255 -1.47 3.46 -18.29
CA LEU A 255 -2.38 2.55 -17.60
C LEU A 255 -2.58 1.28 -18.43
N ARG A 256 -2.91 1.42 -19.72
CA ARG A 256 -3.04 0.27 -20.63
C ARG A 256 -1.74 -0.51 -20.74
N LEU A 257 -0.59 0.17 -20.83
CA LEU A 257 0.70 -0.49 -20.91
C LEU A 257 0.99 -1.29 -19.64
N ASN A 258 0.84 -0.69 -18.45
CA ASN A 258 1.02 -1.40 -17.18
C ASN A 258 0.08 -2.60 -17.06
N PHE A 259 -1.17 -2.46 -17.50
CA PHE A 259 -2.13 -3.56 -17.50
C PHE A 259 -1.71 -4.68 -18.46
N ALA A 260 -1.31 -4.35 -19.69
CA ALA A 260 -0.79 -5.30 -20.69
C ALA A 260 0.48 -6.02 -20.19
N LEU A 261 1.31 -5.32 -19.42
CA LEU A 261 2.51 -5.87 -18.79
C LEU A 261 2.22 -6.73 -17.56
N LEU A 262 1.07 -6.59 -16.91
CA LEU A 262 0.68 -7.42 -15.76
C LEU A 262 -0.13 -8.64 -16.19
N VAL A 263 -1.08 -8.45 -17.12
CA VAL A 263 -2.07 -9.46 -17.54
C VAL A 263 -2.17 -9.44 -19.08
N PRO A 264 -1.17 -9.99 -19.78
CA PRO A 264 -1.13 -9.96 -21.24
C PRO A 264 -2.33 -10.69 -21.87
N GLY A 265 -2.88 -10.14 -22.95
CA GLY A 265 -4.01 -10.70 -23.69
C GLY A 265 -5.39 -10.38 -23.11
N HIS A 266 -5.48 -9.60 -22.03
CA HIS A 266 -6.76 -9.17 -21.49
C HIS A 266 -7.42 -8.10 -22.38
N SER A 267 -8.74 -8.15 -22.52
CA SER A 267 -9.49 -7.11 -23.22
C SER A 267 -9.72 -5.91 -22.31
N LEU A 268 -9.36 -4.73 -22.79
CA LEU A 268 -9.67 -3.46 -22.16
C LEU A 268 -9.96 -2.47 -23.29
N PRO A 269 -11.16 -2.44 -23.89
CA PRO A 269 -11.41 -1.58 -25.04
C PRO A 269 -11.40 -0.10 -24.65
N ALA A 270 -10.79 0.75 -25.49
CA ALA A 270 -10.91 2.21 -25.36
C ALA A 270 -12.14 2.69 -26.13
N THR A 271 -13.07 3.37 -25.46
CA THR A 271 -14.32 3.86 -26.08
C THR A 271 -14.12 5.09 -26.98
N ALA A 272 -13.08 5.87 -26.74
CA ALA A 272 -12.71 7.05 -27.53
C ALA A 272 -11.18 7.16 -27.65
N PRO A 273 -10.52 6.30 -28.46
CA PRO A 273 -9.07 6.36 -28.63
C PRO A 273 -8.69 7.67 -29.36
N PHE A 274 -7.89 8.52 -28.72
CA PHE A 274 -7.34 9.72 -29.36
C PHE A 274 -6.11 9.41 -30.22
N ASP A 275 -5.57 8.19 -30.14
CA ASP A 275 -4.40 7.72 -30.87
C ASP A 275 -4.56 6.25 -31.28
N PRO A 276 -4.08 5.81 -32.46
CA PRO A 276 -4.16 4.43 -32.90
C PRO A 276 -3.60 3.40 -31.91
N CYS A 277 -2.59 3.75 -31.09
CA CYS A 277 -2.04 2.80 -30.11
C CYS A 277 -3.07 2.36 -29.05
N LEU A 278 -4.08 3.18 -28.78
CA LEU A 278 -5.15 2.87 -27.82
C LEU A 278 -6.23 1.96 -28.38
N ALA A 279 -6.33 1.85 -29.71
CA ALA A 279 -7.32 1.00 -30.39
C ALA A 279 -6.88 -0.48 -30.45
N VAL A 280 -5.64 -0.79 -30.07
CA VAL A 280 -5.12 -2.16 -30.07
C VAL A 280 -5.69 -2.91 -28.85
N ASP A 281 -6.49 -3.95 -29.14
CA ASP A 281 -7.14 -4.85 -28.18
C ASP A 281 -7.25 -6.26 -28.83
N PRO A 282 -7.05 -7.36 -28.10
CA PRO A 282 -6.69 -7.44 -26.67
C PRO A 282 -5.30 -6.84 -26.37
N LEU A 283 -5.02 -6.61 -25.09
CA LEU A 283 -3.75 -6.06 -24.60
C LEU A 283 -2.59 -7.08 -24.68
N ASP A 284 -2.27 -7.52 -25.89
CA ASP A 284 -1.22 -8.48 -26.20
C ASP A 284 0.14 -7.80 -26.52
N GLY A 285 1.09 -8.55 -27.09
CA GLY A 285 2.41 -8.02 -27.45
C GLY A 285 2.36 -6.87 -28.46
N ALA A 286 1.38 -6.86 -29.37
CA ALA A 286 1.21 -5.76 -30.33
C ALA A 286 0.74 -4.48 -29.62
N ALA A 287 -0.19 -4.62 -28.66
CA ALA A 287 -0.61 -3.51 -27.82
C ALA A 287 0.56 -2.96 -26.99
N VAL A 288 1.34 -3.84 -26.35
CA VAL A 288 2.55 -3.44 -25.58
C VAL A 288 3.52 -2.65 -26.47
N GLY A 289 3.82 -3.14 -27.68
CA GLY A 289 4.70 -2.46 -28.61
C GLY A 289 4.18 -1.07 -29.03
N ALA A 290 2.90 -0.98 -29.41
CA ALA A 290 2.29 0.28 -29.84
C ALA A 290 2.24 1.33 -28.72
N LEU A 291 1.85 0.94 -27.50
CA LEU A 291 1.79 1.82 -26.34
C LEU A 291 3.18 2.27 -25.90
N SER A 292 4.18 1.37 -25.95
CA SER A 292 5.57 1.68 -25.60
C SER A 292 6.20 2.65 -26.60
N ALA A 293 5.99 2.43 -27.90
CA ALA A 293 6.44 3.32 -28.96
C ALA A 293 5.85 4.73 -28.81
N TRP A 294 4.57 4.83 -28.47
CA TRP A 294 3.92 6.11 -28.25
C TRP A 294 4.50 6.88 -27.06
N LEU A 295 4.89 6.18 -26.00
CA LEU A 295 5.51 6.77 -24.80
C LEU A 295 6.99 7.11 -24.97
N ALA A 296 7.67 6.50 -25.94
CA ALA A 296 9.07 6.75 -26.19
C ALA A 296 9.29 8.21 -26.61
N PRO A 297 10.32 8.89 -26.09
CA PRO A 297 10.58 10.28 -26.42
C PRO A 297 10.90 10.46 -27.91
N GLU A 298 10.12 11.26 -28.63
CA GLU A 298 10.47 11.68 -29.98
C GLU A 298 11.75 12.54 -29.98
N THR A 299 12.65 12.29 -30.93
CA THR A 299 13.92 13.01 -31.12
C THR A 299 13.77 14.41 -31.72
N ARG A 300 12.56 15.02 -31.70
CA ARG A 300 12.30 16.31 -32.33
C ARG A 300 12.31 17.46 -31.31
N SER A 301 13.33 18.31 -31.42
CA SER A 301 13.43 19.68 -30.91
C SER A 301 12.93 19.96 -29.48
N SER A 302 13.88 20.03 -28.53
CA SER A 302 13.88 20.81 -27.27
C SER A 302 12.69 20.78 -26.28
N GLN A 303 11.57 20.13 -26.58
CA GLN A 303 10.46 19.93 -25.65
C GLN A 303 10.17 18.43 -25.54
N ARG A 304 10.80 17.80 -24.54
CA ARG A 304 10.43 16.45 -24.10
C ARG A 304 9.09 16.52 -23.38
N VAL A 305 8.00 16.29 -24.10
CA VAL A 305 6.65 16.28 -23.52
C VAL A 305 6.19 14.87 -23.15
N ARG A 306 6.74 13.82 -23.80
CA ARG A 306 6.29 12.43 -23.62
C ARG A 306 7.47 11.54 -23.20
N GLY A 307 7.32 10.82 -22.09
CA GLY A 307 8.27 9.78 -21.68
C GLY A 307 9.18 10.14 -20.50
N ASN A 308 8.62 10.21 -19.28
CA ASN A 308 9.42 10.31 -18.05
C ASN A 308 8.71 9.82 -16.76
N MET A 309 7.71 8.93 -16.84
CA MET A 309 6.85 8.65 -15.66
C MET A 309 6.85 7.19 -15.17
N ILE A 310 7.39 6.22 -15.91
CA ILE A 310 7.50 4.83 -15.39
C ILE A 310 8.78 4.65 -14.56
N GLY A 311 9.06 5.56 -13.63
CA GLY A 311 10.26 5.52 -12.77
C GLY A 311 10.30 4.31 -11.82
N SER A 312 9.13 3.77 -11.47
CA SER A 312 9.00 2.57 -10.62
C SER A 312 9.35 1.26 -11.35
N ALA A 313 9.33 1.23 -12.70
CA ALA A 313 9.67 0.06 -13.51
C ALA A 313 11.14 -0.39 -13.38
N THR A 314 12.00 0.43 -12.78
CA THR A 314 13.41 0.08 -12.51
C THR A 314 13.66 -0.31 -11.05
N LEU A 315 12.62 -0.52 -10.23
CA LEU A 315 12.79 -1.02 -8.87
C LEU A 315 12.85 -2.55 -8.86
N PRO A 316 13.90 -3.18 -8.30
CA PRO A 316 14.02 -4.64 -8.29
C PRO A 316 12.80 -5.38 -7.70
N LEU A 317 12.20 -4.83 -6.63
CA LEU A 317 11.00 -5.43 -6.02
C LEU A 317 9.75 -5.32 -6.91
N PHE A 318 9.63 -4.23 -7.67
CA PHE A 318 8.54 -4.08 -8.63
C PHE A 318 8.68 -5.11 -9.75
N ILE A 319 9.89 -5.23 -10.31
CA ILE A 319 10.23 -6.25 -11.31
C ILE A 319 9.86 -7.64 -10.81
N GLN A 320 10.28 -8.01 -9.60
CA GLN A 320 9.94 -9.31 -9.00
C GLN A 320 8.43 -9.51 -8.83
N SER A 321 7.70 -8.46 -8.44
CA SER A 321 6.24 -8.53 -8.28
C SER A 321 5.53 -8.76 -9.62
N VAL A 322 5.98 -8.10 -10.69
CA VAL A 322 5.44 -8.33 -12.04
C VAL A 322 5.78 -9.74 -12.54
N MET A 323 7.03 -10.19 -12.36
CA MET A 323 7.43 -11.56 -12.73
C MET A 323 6.60 -12.61 -11.99
N ALA A 324 6.38 -12.41 -10.69
CA ALA A 324 5.53 -13.25 -9.86
C ALA A 324 4.11 -13.30 -10.42
N LEU A 325 3.49 -12.16 -10.72
CA LEU A 325 2.14 -12.11 -11.29
C LEU A 325 2.07 -12.79 -12.67
N ARG A 326 3.00 -12.50 -13.58
CA ARG A 326 3.00 -13.13 -14.92
C ARG A 326 3.38 -14.60 -14.90
N SER A 327 4.03 -15.10 -13.84
CA SER A 327 4.28 -16.53 -13.69
C SER A 327 2.98 -17.34 -13.58
N LEU A 328 1.89 -16.70 -13.13
CA LEU A 328 0.55 -17.29 -13.07
C LEU A 328 -0.06 -17.52 -14.46
N THR A 329 0.35 -16.73 -15.45
CA THR A 329 -0.10 -16.85 -16.86
C THR A 329 0.93 -17.55 -17.75
N GLY A 330 2.02 -18.06 -17.19
CA GLY A 330 3.05 -18.81 -17.92
C GLY A 330 4.14 -17.95 -18.58
N ASP A 331 4.16 -16.63 -18.36
CA ASP A 331 5.14 -15.72 -18.96
C ASP A 331 5.86 -14.84 -17.93
N ALA A 332 6.59 -15.49 -17.02
CA ALA A 332 7.33 -14.81 -15.96
C ALA A 332 8.41 -13.83 -16.48
N HIS A 333 8.89 -13.99 -17.72
CA HIS A 333 10.01 -13.23 -18.26
C HIS A 333 9.63 -12.12 -19.24
N GLY A 334 8.42 -12.13 -19.81
CA GLY A 334 8.01 -11.14 -20.81
C GLY A 334 8.15 -9.67 -20.36
N TYR A 335 8.02 -9.39 -19.06
CA TYR A 335 8.29 -8.05 -18.52
C TYR A 335 9.78 -7.66 -18.61
N LEU A 336 10.70 -8.61 -18.37
CA LEU A 336 12.15 -8.35 -18.46
C LEU A 336 12.56 -8.08 -19.90
N ASP A 337 12.01 -8.85 -20.84
CA ASP A 337 12.31 -8.72 -22.25
C ASP A 337 11.79 -7.38 -22.79
N TRP A 338 10.54 -7.03 -22.47
CA TRP A 338 10.00 -5.70 -22.73
C TRP A 338 10.87 -4.59 -22.14
N ARG A 339 11.32 -4.73 -20.89
CA ARG A 339 12.10 -3.69 -20.23
C ARG A 339 13.47 -3.48 -20.88
N ARG A 340 14.09 -4.52 -21.43
CA ARG A 340 15.33 -4.44 -22.21
C ARG A 340 15.11 -3.85 -23.60
N GLU A 341 13.94 -4.08 -24.20
CA GLU A 341 13.58 -3.54 -25.52
C GLU A 341 13.31 -2.04 -25.48
N TRP A 342 12.80 -1.52 -24.35
CA TRP A 342 12.40 -0.10 -24.20
C TRP A 342 13.18 0.67 -23.12
N PRO A 343 14.53 0.68 -23.13
CA PRO A 343 15.33 1.31 -22.09
C PRO A 343 15.01 2.81 -21.92
N GLU A 344 14.64 3.50 -23.01
CA GLU A 344 14.33 4.93 -23.06
C GLU A 344 13.11 5.36 -22.26
N LEU A 345 12.22 4.42 -21.92
CA LEU A 345 11.08 4.69 -21.02
C LEU A 345 11.50 4.88 -19.56
N GLY A 346 12.78 4.66 -19.24
CA GLY A 346 13.34 4.86 -17.91
C GLY A 346 13.80 6.30 -17.67
N ARG A 347 13.43 6.88 -16.53
CA ARG A 347 13.79 8.26 -16.10
C ARG A 347 15.28 8.58 -16.17
N TYR A 348 16.15 7.57 -16.03
CA TYR A 348 17.60 7.73 -15.91
C TYR A 348 18.39 7.19 -17.10
N TRP A 349 17.75 6.82 -18.21
CA TRP A 349 18.43 6.11 -19.30
C TRP A 349 19.57 6.91 -19.94
N GLN A 350 19.50 8.25 -19.92
CA GLN A 350 20.51 9.13 -20.53
C GLN A 350 21.61 9.61 -19.58
N GLN A 351 21.59 9.23 -18.31
CA GLN A 351 22.66 9.61 -17.39
C GLN A 351 23.89 8.75 -17.68
N GLY A 352 24.70 9.19 -18.66
CA GLY A 352 25.85 8.46 -19.17
C GLY A 352 26.86 8.05 -18.10
N GLY A 353 27.56 6.94 -18.33
CA GLY A 353 28.74 6.53 -17.55
C GLY A 353 28.51 5.46 -16.47
N ARG A 354 27.41 4.72 -16.48
CA ARG A 354 27.17 3.57 -15.58
C ARG A 354 26.56 2.42 -16.36
N GLU A 355 26.76 1.18 -15.90
CA GLU A 355 25.94 0.03 -16.32
C GLU A 355 24.47 0.46 -16.39
N ASP A 356 23.77 0.02 -17.44
CA ASP A 356 22.36 0.36 -17.67
C ASP A 356 21.59 0.17 -16.35
N PRO A 357 21.04 1.25 -15.76
CA PRO A 357 20.24 1.16 -14.56
C PRO A 357 19.16 0.06 -14.63
N VAL A 358 18.65 -0.20 -15.84
CA VAL A 358 17.73 -1.31 -16.13
C VAL A 358 18.39 -2.67 -15.88
N ASP A 359 19.53 -2.94 -16.49
CA ASP A 359 20.23 -4.22 -16.36
C ASP A 359 20.66 -4.49 -14.92
N ARG A 360 21.06 -3.45 -14.17
CA ARG A 360 21.35 -3.58 -12.74
C ARG A 360 20.10 -3.89 -11.93
N ALA A 361 18.98 -3.25 -12.23
CA ALA A 361 17.72 -3.51 -11.55
C ALA A 361 17.22 -4.93 -11.83
N ILE A 362 17.28 -5.37 -13.09
CA ILE A 362 16.95 -6.74 -13.52
C ILE A 362 17.89 -7.74 -12.84
N SER A 363 19.19 -7.52 -12.87
CA SER A 363 20.17 -8.39 -12.22
C SER A 363 19.94 -8.47 -10.71
N ALA A 364 19.60 -7.35 -10.06
CA ALA A 364 19.25 -7.33 -8.65
C ALA A 364 17.93 -8.06 -8.36
N ALA A 365 16.94 -7.98 -9.25
CA ALA A 365 15.68 -8.70 -9.16
C ALA A 365 15.86 -10.21 -9.32
N LEU A 366 16.72 -10.64 -10.25
CA LEU A 366 17.02 -12.06 -10.52
C LEU A 366 17.93 -12.71 -9.46
N ARG A 367 18.85 -11.95 -8.86
CA ARG A 367 19.70 -12.44 -7.76
C ARG A 367 18.92 -12.69 -6.47
N ARG A 368 17.84 -11.94 -6.27
CA ARG A 368 16.91 -12.19 -5.17
C ARG A 368 16.07 -13.41 -5.56
N GLN A 369 16.02 -14.43 -4.70
CA GLN A 369 15.15 -15.59 -4.91
C GLN A 369 13.74 -15.11 -5.30
N SER A 370 13.12 -15.78 -6.27
CA SER A 370 11.80 -15.41 -6.78
C SER A 370 10.83 -15.23 -5.61
N LEU A 371 9.99 -14.20 -5.69
CA LEU A 371 8.82 -14.11 -4.83
C LEU A 371 7.97 -15.33 -5.18
N ASP A 372 8.04 -16.38 -4.37
CA ASP A 372 7.17 -17.53 -4.53
C ASP A 372 5.76 -17.07 -4.18
N VAL A 373 4.94 -16.90 -5.22
CA VAL A 373 3.54 -16.49 -5.07
C VAL A 373 2.63 -17.67 -4.74
N GLY A 374 3.16 -18.90 -4.71
CA GLY A 374 2.41 -20.13 -4.55
C GLY A 374 1.56 -20.46 -5.77
N ARG A 375 1.71 -21.66 -6.32
CA ARG A 375 0.64 -22.28 -7.11
C ARG A 375 -0.29 -22.99 -6.13
N GLU A 376 -1.25 -22.25 -5.58
CA GLU A 376 -2.42 -22.85 -4.92
C GLU A 376 -3.62 -22.84 -5.86
#